data_AF-A0A7S2J306-F1
#
_entry.id   AF-A0A7S2J306-F1
#
_cell.length_a   1.000
_cell.length_b   1.000
_cell.length_c   1.000
_cell.angle_alpha   90.00
_cell.angle_beta   90.00
_cell.angle_gamma   90.00
#
_symmetry.space_group_name_H-M   'P 1'
#
loop_
_entity.id
_entity.type
_entity.pdbx_description
1 polymer ?
#
loop_
_entity_poly.entity_id
_entity_poly.type
_entity_poly.pdbx_seq_one_letter_code
_entity_poly.pdbx_strand_id
1 'polypeptide(L)'
;DAADGGPAGGSAAAAPGTPRRGGMEMLAAEAALLSCQQWYISPFVRALQTAAFAIGPLHRRDPSLRMRITPLANEIVQSSLSQDCQGKRGNVGFRITARALAKTVETLEEEDEDPASHRRATPAPERQAELAEVATTLCAMDLAEVGNVWWSDVGAFKKEHLRLEEMRARRLIAMALKTEADCVGVVAHSLLFQKIIQLFWPRDHAVQEELRAGMRNGAPETKDPKDDKIVNCGTLVLTWSYREIRPEVTAVSRAEAEIVNARFLFGGHMESALAAERRCTELPGEADDGAAAEVFEDISSFLGEDVHAGPLDRTP
;
A
#
# COMPACT_ATOMS: atom_id res chain seq x y z
N ASP A 1 28.89 -59.70 19.14
CA ASP A 1 29.46 -59.38 20.47
C ASP A 1 30.37 -58.17 20.32
N ALA A 2 29.85 -56.95 20.53
CA ALA A 2 29.86 -56.18 21.80
C ALA A 2 31.30 -55.76 22.18
N ALA A 3 31.67 -54.51 22.51
CA ALA A 3 30.99 -53.33 23.05
C ALA A 3 31.83 -52.07 22.68
N ASP A 4 31.25 -50.90 22.40
CA ASP A 4 30.84 -49.81 23.32
C ASP A 4 31.99 -48.92 23.85
N GLY A 5 31.82 -47.60 23.75
CA GLY A 5 32.82 -46.59 24.14
C GLY A 5 32.62 -45.24 23.43
N GLY A 6 31.49 -44.57 23.71
CA GLY A 6 31.24 -43.19 23.23
C GLY A 6 32.05 -42.11 23.97
N PRO A 7 32.19 -40.90 23.41
CA PRO A 7 32.59 -39.74 24.19
C PRO A 7 31.42 -38.79 24.48
N ALA A 8 31.56 -38.16 25.64
CA ALA A 8 30.61 -37.34 26.35
C ALA A 8 30.09 -36.12 25.58
N GLY A 9 28.80 -35.84 25.78
CA GLY A 9 28.14 -34.62 25.37
C GLY A 9 28.64 -33.41 26.17
N GLY A 10 29.16 -32.43 25.44
CA GLY A 10 29.31 -31.06 25.92
C GLY A 10 28.00 -30.31 25.68
N SER A 11 27.23 -30.10 26.75
CA SER A 11 26.09 -29.18 26.80
C SER A 11 26.61 -27.75 26.62
N ALA A 12 26.48 -27.21 25.40
CA ALA A 12 26.61 -25.77 25.17
C ALA A 12 25.29 -25.12 25.58
N ALA A 13 25.29 -24.47 26.74
CA ALA A 13 24.21 -23.61 27.20
C ALA A 13 23.91 -22.57 26.12
N ALA A 14 22.66 -22.55 25.64
CA ALA A 14 22.16 -21.54 24.73
C ALA A 14 22.25 -20.17 25.44
N ALA A 15 23.03 -19.26 24.86
CA ALA A 15 23.06 -17.87 25.27
C ALA A 15 21.64 -17.27 25.15
N PRO A 16 21.21 -16.42 26.09
CA PRO A 16 19.88 -15.84 26.08
C PRO A 16 19.68 -15.03 24.80
N GLY A 17 18.61 -15.36 24.07
CA GLY A 17 18.29 -14.80 22.77
C GLY A 17 18.29 -13.28 22.80
N THR A 18 19.18 -12.68 22.01
CA THR A 18 19.05 -11.29 21.58
C THR A 18 17.62 -11.08 21.04
N PRO A 19 16.86 -10.09 21.55
CA PRO A 19 15.56 -9.77 20.99
C PRO A 19 15.72 -9.45 19.50
N ARG A 20 14.88 -10.08 18.68
CA ARG A 20 14.86 -9.91 17.22
C ARG A 20 14.72 -8.42 16.88
N ARG A 21 15.83 -7.81 16.46
CA ARG A 21 15.91 -6.40 15.99
C ARG A 21 14.86 -6.06 14.92
N GLY A 22 14.45 -7.05 14.13
CA GLY A 22 13.41 -6.90 13.11
C GLY A 22 11.98 -6.66 13.64
N GLY A 23 11.67 -6.97 14.89
CA GLY A 23 10.31 -6.81 15.45
C GLY A 23 9.92 -5.35 15.70
N MET A 24 10.77 -4.58 16.39
CA MET A 24 10.55 -3.14 16.63
C MET A 24 10.62 -2.33 15.33
N GLU A 25 11.44 -2.79 14.38
CA GLU A 25 11.66 -2.10 13.12
C GLU A 25 10.48 -2.25 12.15
N MET A 26 9.78 -3.39 12.17
CA MET A 26 8.54 -3.60 11.40
C MET A 26 7.41 -2.69 11.91
N LEU A 27 7.25 -2.59 13.23
CA LEU A 27 6.27 -1.70 13.86
C LEU A 27 6.47 -0.23 13.48
N ALA A 28 7.73 0.22 13.34
CA ALA A 28 8.03 1.59 12.95
C ALA A 28 7.63 1.90 11.49
N ALA A 29 7.76 0.93 10.58
CA ALA A 29 7.39 1.11 9.17
C ALA A 29 5.87 1.00 8.96
N GLU A 30 5.20 0.14 9.71
CA GLU A 30 3.73 0.08 9.77
C GLU A 30 3.15 1.38 10.37
N ALA A 31 3.75 1.90 11.44
CA ALA A 31 3.38 3.20 12.01
C ALA A 31 3.59 4.35 11.02
N ALA A 32 4.61 4.28 10.16
CA ALA A 32 4.85 5.30 9.13
C ALA A 32 3.70 5.39 8.11
N LEU A 33 3.04 4.27 7.78
CA LEU A 33 1.86 4.31 6.92
C LEU A 33 0.68 5.03 7.57
N LEU A 34 0.51 4.84 8.88
CA LEU A 34 -0.55 5.50 9.65
C LEU A 34 -0.28 6.99 9.88
N SER A 35 0.97 7.44 9.78
CA SER A 35 1.36 8.85 9.93
C SER A 35 1.30 9.65 8.61
N CYS A 36 1.05 8.99 7.47
CA CYS A 36 0.92 9.64 6.17
C CYS A 36 -0.34 10.53 6.12
N GLN A 37 -0.17 11.84 6.34
CA GLN A 37 -1.25 12.84 6.20
C GLN A 37 -1.46 13.32 4.76
N GLN A 38 -0.45 13.14 3.90
CA GLN A 38 -0.45 13.59 2.51
C GLN A 38 -0.15 12.41 1.58
N TRP A 39 -0.99 12.25 0.56
CA TRP A 39 -0.89 11.19 -0.44
C TRP A 39 -0.84 11.80 -1.84
N TYR A 40 0.12 11.35 -2.66
CA TYR A 40 0.21 11.67 -4.08
C TYR A 40 -0.15 10.44 -4.90
N ILE A 41 -1.23 10.54 -5.67
CA ILE A 41 -1.85 9.40 -6.33
C ILE A 41 -1.71 9.56 -7.84
N SER A 42 -1.28 8.49 -8.49
CA SER A 42 -1.20 8.41 -9.93
C SER A 42 -2.60 8.47 -10.55
N PRO A 43 -2.82 9.25 -11.62
CA PRO A 43 -4.13 9.45 -12.24
C PRO A 43 -4.62 8.24 -13.06
N PHE A 44 -3.95 7.09 -12.98
CA PHE A 44 -4.38 5.87 -13.63
C PHE A 44 -5.47 5.14 -12.88
N VAL A 45 -6.39 4.54 -13.64
CA VAL A 45 -7.52 3.79 -13.08
C VAL A 45 -7.08 2.75 -12.06
N ARG A 46 -6.10 1.89 -12.39
CA ARG A 46 -5.62 0.87 -11.44
C ARG A 46 -4.99 1.48 -10.19
N ALA A 47 -4.21 2.55 -10.32
CA ALA A 47 -3.62 3.22 -9.16
C ALA A 47 -4.68 3.91 -8.29
N LEU A 48 -5.71 4.49 -8.89
CA LEU A 48 -6.85 5.07 -8.17
C LEU A 48 -7.64 4.00 -7.42
N GLN A 49 -7.86 2.83 -8.02
CA GLN A 49 -8.49 1.69 -7.35
C GLN A 49 -7.64 1.22 -6.17
N THR A 50 -6.34 0.97 -6.39
CA THR A 50 -5.40 0.59 -5.33
C THR A 50 -5.37 1.63 -4.21
N ALA A 51 -5.33 2.92 -4.55
CA ALA A 51 -5.35 3.99 -3.58
C ALA A 51 -6.67 4.02 -2.79
N ALA A 52 -7.82 3.81 -3.43
CA ALA A 52 -9.11 3.79 -2.75
C ALA A 52 -9.22 2.63 -1.74
N PHE A 53 -8.75 1.44 -2.10
CA PHE A 53 -8.71 0.29 -1.18
C PHE A 53 -7.69 0.47 -0.06
N ALA A 54 -6.49 0.95 -0.40
CA ALA A 54 -5.44 1.18 0.57
C ALA A 54 -5.83 2.29 1.55
N ILE A 55 -6.19 3.47 1.05
CA ILE A 55 -6.34 4.68 1.85
C ILE A 55 -7.75 4.78 2.48
N GLY A 56 -8.76 4.08 1.96
CA GLY A 56 -10.14 4.16 2.44
C GLY A 56 -10.30 4.02 3.95
N PRO A 57 -9.75 2.96 4.57
CA PRO A 57 -9.79 2.79 6.03
C PRO A 57 -9.12 3.94 6.81
N LEU A 58 -8.07 4.54 6.25
CA LEU A 58 -7.39 5.69 6.87
C LEU A 58 -8.25 6.95 6.77
N HIS A 59 -8.78 7.23 5.58
CA HIS A 59 -9.62 8.40 5.32
C HIS A 59 -10.92 8.38 6.15
N ARG A 60 -11.48 7.20 6.39
CA ARG A 60 -12.65 7.04 7.27
C ARG A 60 -12.36 7.49 8.71
N ARG A 61 -11.14 7.26 9.20
CA ARG A 61 -10.71 7.63 10.56
C ARG A 61 -10.30 9.10 10.64
N ASP A 62 -9.62 9.58 9.60
CA ASP A 62 -9.16 10.95 9.49
C ASP A 62 -9.59 11.57 8.15
N PRO A 63 -10.74 12.27 8.13
CA PRO A 63 -11.20 13.00 6.95
C PRO A 63 -10.30 14.17 6.55
N SER A 64 -9.29 14.53 7.36
CA SER A 64 -8.34 15.60 7.02
C SER A 64 -7.20 15.13 6.10
N LEU A 65 -7.11 13.82 5.83
CA LEU A 65 -6.14 13.25 4.92
C LEU A 65 -6.20 13.90 3.54
N ARG A 66 -5.06 14.40 3.08
CA ARG A 66 -4.93 15.08 1.79
C ARG A 66 -4.55 14.07 0.72
N MET A 67 -5.51 13.69 -0.09
CA MET A 67 -5.29 12.78 -1.22
C MET A 67 -5.26 13.59 -2.52
N ARG A 68 -4.09 13.82 -3.10
CA ARG A 68 -3.95 14.59 -4.34
C ARG A 68 -3.62 13.70 -5.53
N ILE A 69 -4.41 13.81 -6.59
CA ILE A 69 -4.10 13.18 -7.87
C ILE A 69 -3.20 14.10 -8.68
N THR A 70 -2.02 13.61 -9.08
CA THR A 70 -0.99 14.42 -9.73
C THR A 70 -0.41 13.77 -10.99
N PRO A 71 -0.28 14.50 -12.11
CA PRO A 71 0.45 14.02 -13.29
C PRO A 71 1.93 13.71 -13.01
N LEU A 72 2.50 14.23 -11.90
CA LEU A 72 3.87 13.91 -11.51
C LEU A 72 4.02 12.46 -11.07
N ALA A 73 2.96 11.79 -10.61
CA ALA A 73 2.92 10.38 -10.26
C ALA A 73 2.55 9.46 -11.44
N ASN A 74 2.54 9.99 -12.65
CA ASN A 74 2.27 9.23 -13.86
C ASN A 74 3.34 8.13 -14.13
N GLU A 75 3.04 7.20 -15.02
CA GLU A 75 3.99 6.23 -15.57
C GLU A 75 3.97 6.43 -17.08
N ILE A 76 5.12 6.53 -17.73
CA ILE A 76 5.17 6.51 -19.20
C ILE A 76 6.17 5.47 -19.61
N VAL A 77 5.65 4.37 -20.17
CA VAL A 77 6.49 3.41 -20.89
C VAL A 77 5.76 2.95 -22.14
N GLN A 78 6.45 3.07 -23.26
CA GLN A 78 6.13 2.37 -24.49
C GLN A 78 6.59 0.90 -24.32
N SER A 79 5.87 0.14 -23.48
CA SER A 79 6.03 -1.31 -23.42
C SER A 79 4.72 -1.97 -23.85
N SER A 80 4.80 -3.08 -24.58
CA SER A 80 3.64 -3.91 -24.92
C SER A 80 2.90 -4.41 -23.67
N LEU A 81 3.55 -4.38 -22.51
CA LEU A 81 3.04 -4.82 -21.21
C LEU A 81 2.41 -3.67 -20.38
N SER A 82 2.40 -2.44 -20.90
CA SER A 82 1.90 -1.24 -20.20
C SER A 82 0.53 -0.79 -20.71
N GLN A 83 -0.23 -1.66 -21.38
CA GLN A 83 -1.55 -1.31 -21.93
C GLN A 83 -2.52 -0.79 -20.87
N ASP A 84 -2.46 -1.35 -19.65
CA ASP A 84 -3.28 -0.91 -18.51
C ASP A 84 -2.83 0.45 -17.95
N CYS A 85 -1.59 0.85 -18.24
CA CYS A 85 -0.97 2.10 -17.82
C CYS A 85 -1.09 3.20 -18.90
N GLN A 86 -1.84 2.98 -19.98
CA GLN A 86 -2.00 4.00 -21.02
C GLN A 86 -3.11 4.98 -20.63
N GLY A 87 -2.72 6.24 -20.43
CA GLY A 87 -3.67 7.33 -20.26
C GLY A 87 -4.60 7.40 -21.48
N LYS A 88 -5.91 7.26 -21.28
CA LYS A 88 -6.88 7.27 -22.39
C LYS A 88 -7.19 8.71 -22.78
N ARG A 89 -7.28 8.99 -24.10
CA ARG A 89 -7.68 10.31 -24.60
C ARG A 89 -9.00 10.73 -23.93
N GLY A 90 -9.02 11.93 -23.36
CA GLY A 90 -10.16 12.45 -22.61
C GLY A 90 -10.26 11.99 -21.15
N ASN A 91 -9.22 11.35 -20.58
CA ASN A 91 -9.04 11.25 -19.13
C ASN A 91 -8.78 12.66 -18.57
N VAL A 92 -9.81 13.27 -17.99
CA VAL A 92 -9.75 14.60 -17.37
C VAL A 92 -10.61 14.65 -16.12
N GLY A 93 -10.07 15.24 -15.05
CA GLY A 93 -10.76 15.49 -13.78
C GLY A 93 -11.65 14.32 -13.36
N PHE A 94 -12.93 14.60 -13.12
CA PHE A 94 -13.93 13.62 -12.69
C PHE A 94 -14.05 12.35 -13.56
N ARG A 95 -13.71 12.41 -14.86
CA ARG A 95 -13.83 11.23 -15.75
C ARG A 95 -12.89 10.09 -15.36
N ILE A 96 -11.75 10.38 -14.74
CA ILE A 96 -10.82 9.33 -14.30
C ILE A 96 -11.40 8.60 -13.08
N THR A 97 -12.00 9.36 -12.16
CA THR A 97 -12.68 8.86 -10.96
C THR A 97 -13.89 8.01 -11.33
N ALA A 98 -14.74 8.51 -12.25
CA ALA A 98 -15.90 7.76 -12.73
C ALA A 98 -15.51 6.44 -13.41
N ARG A 99 -14.42 6.42 -14.19
CA ARG A 99 -13.88 5.20 -14.80
C ARG A 99 -13.32 4.23 -13.77
N ALA A 100 -12.63 4.73 -12.75
CA ALA A 100 -12.14 3.89 -11.66
C ALA A 100 -13.29 3.24 -10.92
N LEU A 101 -14.34 3.99 -10.60
CA LEU A 101 -15.55 3.46 -9.97
C LEU A 101 -16.24 2.41 -10.85
N ALA A 102 -16.46 2.70 -12.13
CA ALA A 102 -17.07 1.76 -13.07
C ALA A 102 -16.25 0.46 -13.16
N LYS A 103 -14.92 0.56 -13.25
CA LYS A 103 -14.04 -0.61 -13.27
C LYS A 103 -14.04 -1.40 -11.97
N THR A 104 -14.25 -0.75 -10.82
CA THR A 104 -14.40 -1.47 -9.55
C THR A 104 -15.70 -2.27 -9.53
N VAL A 105 -16.80 -1.68 -10.00
CA VAL A 105 -18.09 -2.39 -10.14
C VAL A 105 -17.94 -3.60 -11.06
N GLU A 106 -17.36 -3.41 -12.25
CA GLU A 106 -17.12 -4.51 -13.20
C GLU A 106 -16.25 -5.63 -12.60
N THR A 107 -15.19 -5.28 -11.85
CA THR A 107 -14.31 -6.30 -11.23
C THR A 107 -15.07 -7.14 -10.20
N LEU A 108 -15.94 -6.52 -9.41
CA LEU A 108 -16.75 -7.24 -8.40
C LEU A 108 -17.82 -8.13 -9.05
N GLU A 109 -18.39 -7.70 -10.18
CA GLU A 109 -19.32 -8.51 -10.96
C GLU A 109 -18.63 -9.72 -11.60
N GLU A 110 -17.43 -9.56 -12.18
CA GLU A 110 -16.64 -10.65 -12.75
C GLU A 110 -16.27 -11.72 -11.69
N GLU A 111 -15.99 -11.32 -10.45
CA GLU A 111 -15.75 -12.24 -9.33
C GLU A 111 -16.99 -13.05 -8.93
N ASP A 112 -18.21 -12.55 -9.21
CA ASP A 112 -19.47 -13.24 -8.94
C ASP A 112 -19.87 -14.23 -10.04
N GLU A 113 -19.28 -14.11 -11.24
CA GLU A 113 -19.59 -14.95 -12.39
C GLU A 113 -18.75 -16.23 -12.47
N ASP A 114 -17.77 -16.44 -11.57
CA ASP A 114 -16.96 -17.67 -11.55
C ASP A 114 -17.85 -18.91 -11.29
N PRO A 115 -18.05 -19.78 -12.30
CA PRO A 115 -19.04 -20.86 -12.26
C PRO A 115 -18.69 -21.97 -11.25
N ALA A 116 -17.48 -21.97 -10.67
CA ALA A 116 -17.14 -22.84 -9.54
C ALA A 116 -17.79 -22.39 -8.22
N SER A 117 -18.27 -21.14 -8.13
CA SER A 117 -18.97 -20.59 -6.98
C SER A 117 -20.49 -20.58 -7.22
N HIS A 118 -21.16 -21.71 -6.97
CA HIS A 118 -22.63 -21.82 -7.05
C HIS A 118 -23.36 -21.10 -5.90
N ARG A 119 -23.07 -19.82 -5.67
CA ARG A 119 -23.95 -18.93 -4.94
C ARG A 119 -24.24 -17.75 -5.83
N ARG A 120 -25.45 -17.70 -6.40
CA ARG A 120 -26.09 -16.43 -6.78
C ARG A 120 -26.16 -15.58 -5.52
N ALA A 121 -25.10 -14.84 -5.23
CA ALA A 121 -25.04 -13.91 -4.15
C ALA A 121 -25.70 -12.63 -4.67
N THR A 122 -26.88 -12.30 -4.14
CA THR A 122 -27.23 -10.89 -3.94
C THR A 122 -25.97 -10.20 -3.40
N PRO A 123 -25.49 -9.06 -3.96
CA PRO A 123 -24.24 -8.47 -3.52
C PRO A 123 -24.29 -8.35 -2.00
N ALA A 124 -23.41 -9.08 -1.33
CA ALA A 124 -23.43 -9.16 0.12
C ALA A 124 -23.40 -7.73 0.66
N PRO A 125 -24.13 -7.40 1.75
CA PRO A 125 -24.11 -6.06 2.35
C PRO A 125 -22.70 -5.51 2.55
N GLU A 126 -21.73 -6.41 2.79
CA GLU A 126 -20.29 -6.15 2.85
C GLU A 126 -19.72 -5.57 1.55
N ARG A 127 -20.06 -6.12 0.37
CA ARG A 127 -19.60 -5.60 -0.94
C ARG A 127 -20.18 -4.23 -1.26
N GLN A 128 -21.44 -4.00 -0.88
CA GLN A 128 -22.05 -2.67 -1.04
C GLN A 128 -21.36 -1.64 -0.15
N ALA A 129 -21.00 -2.02 1.08
CA ALA A 129 -20.24 -1.18 1.99
C ALA A 129 -18.82 -0.89 1.45
N GLU A 130 -18.14 -1.90 0.90
CA GLU A 130 -16.83 -1.76 0.26
C GLU A 130 -16.89 -0.83 -0.97
N LEU A 131 -17.87 -1.01 -1.85
CA LEU A 131 -18.10 -0.12 -2.99
C LEU A 131 -18.39 1.32 -2.54
N ALA A 132 -19.21 1.49 -1.50
CA ALA A 132 -19.52 2.81 -0.95
C ALA A 132 -18.26 3.48 -0.37
N GLU A 133 -17.38 2.73 0.29
CA GLU A 133 -16.10 3.23 0.79
C GLU A 133 -15.17 3.64 -0.34
N VAL A 134 -15.00 2.77 -1.36
CA VAL A 134 -14.18 3.06 -2.53
C VAL A 134 -14.69 4.32 -3.22
N ALA A 135 -16.00 4.43 -3.43
CA ALA A 135 -16.63 5.59 -4.04
C ALA A 135 -16.41 6.86 -3.21
N THR A 136 -16.59 6.79 -1.89
CA THR A 136 -16.38 7.92 -0.98
C THR A 136 -14.94 8.40 -1.02
N THR A 137 -13.98 7.48 -0.96
CA THR A 137 -12.54 7.79 -0.98
C THR A 137 -12.12 8.39 -2.31
N LEU A 138 -12.58 7.83 -3.43
CA LEU A 138 -12.35 8.36 -4.77
C LEU A 138 -12.90 9.78 -4.94
N CYS A 139 -14.08 10.07 -4.38
CA CYS A 139 -14.70 11.39 -4.42
C CYS A 139 -13.99 12.43 -3.54
N ALA A 140 -13.24 11.99 -2.53
CA ALA A 140 -12.46 12.87 -1.66
C ALA A 140 -11.10 13.27 -2.24
N MET A 141 -10.67 12.66 -3.35
CA MET A 141 -9.38 12.97 -3.97
C MET A 141 -9.39 14.33 -4.69
N ASP A 142 -8.37 15.15 -4.44
CA ASP A 142 -8.13 16.43 -5.12
C ASP A 142 -7.72 16.19 -6.58
N LEU A 143 -8.54 16.71 -7.50
CA LEU A 143 -8.43 16.57 -8.94
C LEU A 143 -7.88 17.84 -9.64
N ALA A 144 -7.46 18.86 -8.88
CA ALA A 144 -7.12 20.18 -9.43
C ALA A 144 -6.07 20.11 -10.56
N GLU A 145 -5.03 19.28 -10.41
CA GLU A 145 -3.95 19.17 -11.39
C GLU A 145 -4.33 18.39 -12.66
N VAL A 146 -5.41 17.60 -12.62
CA VAL A 146 -5.85 16.74 -13.73
C VAL A 146 -7.09 17.26 -14.44
N GLY A 147 -7.57 18.45 -14.07
CA GLY A 147 -8.78 19.06 -14.66
C GLY A 147 -8.66 19.42 -16.15
N ASN A 148 -7.45 19.71 -16.65
CA ASN A 148 -7.25 20.41 -17.93
C ASN A 148 -6.58 19.58 -19.06
N VAL A 149 -6.68 18.25 -19.01
CA VAL A 149 -5.92 17.28 -19.86
C VAL A 149 -4.49 17.09 -19.37
N TRP A 150 -4.24 15.93 -18.79
CA TRP A 150 -2.93 15.52 -18.23
C TRP A 150 -2.29 14.35 -18.97
N TRP A 151 -3.00 13.79 -19.94
CA TRP A 151 -2.58 12.67 -20.77
C TRP A 151 -1.37 13.05 -21.64
N SER A 152 -0.63 12.04 -22.13
CA SER A 152 0.33 12.15 -23.24
C SER A 152 0.21 10.90 -24.10
N ASP A 153 0.30 11.02 -25.43
CA ASP A 153 0.23 9.85 -26.33
C ASP A 153 1.50 9.02 -26.14
N VAL A 154 1.36 7.86 -25.52
CA VAL A 154 2.47 6.92 -25.34
C VAL A 154 2.96 6.36 -26.69
N GLY A 155 2.08 6.31 -27.71
CA GLY A 155 2.46 5.97 -29.09
C GLY A 155 3.38 7.01 -29.74
N ALA A 156 3.31 8.26 -29.30
CA ALA A 156 4.22 9.32 -29.73
C ALA A 156 5.49 9.42 -28.86
N PHE A 157 5.60 8.60 -27.81
CA PHE A 157 6.78 8.59 -26.95
C PHE A 157 8.01 8.11 -27.72
N LYS A 158 9.11 8.80 -27.51
CA LYS A 158 10.42 8.59 -28.16
C LYS A 158 11.51 8.65 -27.11
N LYS A 159 12.69 8.10 -27.40
CA LYS A 159 13.86 8.12 -26.49
C LYS A 159 14.21 9.53 -25.97
N GLU A 160 13.98 10.57 -26.75
CA GLU A 160 14.19 11.98 -26.34
C GLU A 160 13.33 12.42 -25.14
N HIS A 161 12.18 11.77 -24.92
CA HIS A 161 11.30 12.05 -23.80
C HIS A 161 11.78 11.42 -22.48
N LEU A 162 12.77 10.52 -22.50
CA LEU A 162 13.31 9.90 -21.28
C LEU A 162 13.81 10.94 -20.29
N ARG A 163 14.44 12.03 -20.78
CA ARG A 163 14.90 13.13 -19.92
C ARG A 163 13.74 13.88 -19.25
N LEU A 164 12.61 14.01 -19.95
CA LEU A 164 11.40 14.63 -19.39
C LEU A 164 10.81 13.76 -18.29
N GLU A 165 10.84 12.44 -18.47
CA GLU A 165 10.38 11.48 -17.46
C GLU A 165 11.26 11.44 -16.21
N GLU A 166 12.58 11.44 -16.39
CA GLU A 166 13.51 11.60 -15.28
C GLU A 166 13.26 12.90 -14.54
N MET A 167 13.03 13.99 -15.29
CA MET A 167 12.75 15.28 -14.68
C MET A 167 11.43 15.28 -13.92
N ARG A 168 10.38 14.65 -14.45
CA ARG A 168 9.09 14.50 -13.80
C ARG A 168 9.21 13.71 -12.48
N ALA A 169 9.94 12.59 -12.48
CA ALA A 169 10.18 11.82 -11.26
C ALA A 169 10.94 12.64 -10.21
N ARG A 170 11.94 13.44 -10.62
CA ARG A 170 12.64 14.37 -9.73
C ARG A 170 11.74 15.48 -9.19
N ARG A 171 10.78 15.97 -9.97
CA ARG A 171 9.77 16.94 -9.53
C ARG A 171 8.81 16.35 -8.51
N LEU A 172 8.38 15.09 -8.71
CA LEU A 172 7.57 14.36 -7.74
C LEU A 172 8.28 14.26 -6.38
N ILE A 173 9.56 13.87 -6.38
CA ILE A 173 10.34 13.77 -5.14
C ILE A 173 10.56 15.14 -4.51
N ALA A 174 10.85 16.18 -5.31
CA ALA A 174 10.95 17.54 -4.77
C ALA A 174 9.65 18.00 -4.10
N MET A 175 8.50 17.69 -4.71
CA MET A 175 7.19 17.98 -4.13
C MET A 175 6.94 17.21 -2.83
N ALA A 176 7.27 15.91 -2.79
CA ALA A 176 7.14 15.10 -1.59
C ALA A 176 8.02 15.63 -0.45
N LEU A 177 9.30 15.89 -0.70
CA LEU A 177 10.27 16.36 0.30
C LEU A 177 10.05 17.81 0.77
N LYS A 178 9.26 18.61 0.06
CA LYS A 178 8.84 19.95 0.49
C LYS A 178 7.62 19.95 1.41
N THR A 179 6.95 18.80 1.53
CA THR A 179 5.78 18.69 2.40
C THR A 179 6.25 18.77 3.86
N GLU A 180 5.51 19.47 4.72
CA GLU A 180 5.82 19.55 6.16
C GLU A 180 5.53 18.24 6.91
N ALA A 181 4.94 17.25 6.24
CA ALA A 181 4.61 15.96 6.82
C ALA A 181 5.86 15.06 6.94
N ASP A 182 6.00 14.40 8.09
CA ASP A 182 7.10 13.46 8.36
C ASP A 182 7.06 12.24 7.43
N CYS A 183 5.87 11.84 6.99
CA CYS A 183 5.67 10.78 6.02
C CYS A 183 4.70 11.20 4.93
N VAL A 184 5.02 10.81 3.69
CA VAL A 184 4.25 11.11 2.50
C VAL A 184 4.00 9.81 1.75
N GLY A 185 2.73 9.53 1.49
CA GLY A 185 2.32 8.38 0.70
C GLY A 185 2.37 8.66 -0.79
N VAL A 186 2.81 7.68 -1.59
CA VAL A 186 2.73 7.74 -3.05
C VAL A 186 2.12 6.44 -3.56
N VAL A 187 1.04 6.53 -4.33
CA VAL A 187 0.41 5.38 -4.99
C VAL A 187 0.58 5.52 -6.49
N ALA A 188 1.39 4.63 -7.08
CA ALA A 188 1.70 4.65 -8.49
C ALA A 188 2.05 3.24 -8.99
N HIS A 189 2.43 3.15 -10.26
CA HIS A 189 2.85 1.90 -10.86
C HIS A 189 4.34 1.61 -10.60
N SER A 190 4.70 0.33 -10.67
CA SER A 190 6.00 -0.15 -10.22
C SER A 190 7.20 0.45 -10.99
N LEU A 191 7.04 0.83 -12.27
CA LEU A 191 8.15 1.42 -13.04
C LEU A 191 8.46 2.86 -12.61
N LEU A 192 7.49 3.60 -12.07
CA LEU A 192 7.79 4.91 -11.48
C LEU A 192 8.71 4.74 -10.26
N PHE A 193 8.39 3.80 -9.37
CA PHE A 193 9.22 3.52 -8.20
C PHE A 193 10.61 3.01 -8.60
N GLN A 194 10.69 2.13 -9.60
CA GLN A 194 11.97 1.72 -10.18
C GLN A 194 12.78 2.94 -10.66
N LYS A 195 12.15 3.87 -11.38
CA LYS A 195 12.81 5.08 -11.88
C LYS A 195 13.30 5.97 -10.73
N ILE A 196 12.49 6.19 -9.71
CA ILE A 196 12.88 6.96 -8.51
C ILE A 196 14.10 6.31 -7.85
N ILE A 197 14.05 5.00 -7.62
CA ILE A 197 15.14 4.23 -7.01
C ILE A 197 16.42 4.33 -7.86
N GLN A 198 16.32 4.22 -9.19
CA GLN A 198 17.47 4.40 -10.09
C GLN A 198 18.07 5.81 -9.99
N LEU A 199 17.23 6.86 -9.95
CA LEU A 199 17.65 8.26 -9.90
C LEU A 199 18.32 8.63 -8.57
N PHE A 200 17.89 7.99 -7.49
CA PHE A 200 18.30 8.27 -6.11
C PHE A 200 18.94 7.07 -5.43
N TRP A 201 19.58 6.20 -6.22
CA TRP A 201 20.20 4.96 -5.74
C TRP A 201 21.12 5.25 -4.54
N PRO A 202 21.03 4.49 -3.43
CA PRO A 202 21.87 4.73 -2.26
C PRO A 202 23.35 4.60 -2.58
N ARG A 203 24.20 5.33 -1.87
CA ARG A 203 25.66 5.13 -1.88
C ARG A 203 26.08 3.99 -0.97
N ASP A 204 25.40 3.83 0.16
CA ASP A 204 25.65 2.74 1.11
C ASP A 204 25.29 1.38 0.49
N HIS A 205 26.25 0.47 0.50
CA HIS A 205 26.08 -0.89 -0.02
C HIS A 205 25.03 -1.69 0.78
N ALA A 206 24.94 -1.51 2.09
CA ALA A 206 23.96 -2.24 2.91
C ALA A 206 22.52 -1.91 2.50
N VAL A 207 22.22 -0.62 2.32
CA VAL A 207 20.91 -0.13 1.85
C VAL A 207 20.61 -0.59 0.43
N GLN A 208 21.63 -0.69 -0.44
CA GLN A 208 21.47 -1.24 -1.78
C GLN A 208 21.04 -2.71 -1.74
N GLU A 209 21.63 -3.53 -0.87
CA GLU A 209 21.25 -4.93 -0.72
C GLU A 209 19.83 -5.08 -0.17
N GLU A 210 19.41 -4.25 0.78
CA GLU A 210 18.03 -4.22 1.26
C GLU A 210 17.03 -3.86 0.15
N LEU A 211 17.34 -2.84 -0.66
CA LEU A 211 16.54 -2.48 -1.83
C LEU A 211 16.46 -3.63 -2.84
N ARG A 212 17.59 -4.28 -3.14
CA ARG A 212 17.61 -5.42 -4.07
C ARG A 212 16.80 -6.58 -3.53
N ALA A 213 16.98 -6.94 -2.27
CA ALA A 213 16.26 -8.03 -1.62
C ALA A 213 14.74 -7.78 -1.65
N GLY A 214 14.32 -6.57 -1.30
CA GLY A 214 12.90 -6.22 -1.31
C GLY A 214 12.30 -6.11 -2.71
N MET A 215 13.00 -5.52 -3.68
CA MET A 215 12.50 -5.48 -5.07
C MET A 215 12.39 -6.87 -5.71
N ARG A 216 13.24 -7.82 -5.30
CA ARG A 216 13.14 -9.23 -5.72
C ARG A 216 11.95 -9.94 -5.09
N ASN A 217 11.60 -9.59 -3.85
CA ASN A 217 10.53 -10.22 -3.09
C ASN A 217 10.57 -11.77 -3.16
N GLY A 218 11.74 -12.36 -2.90
CA GLY A 218 11.93 -13.81 -2.96
C GLY A 218 12.03 -14.43 -4.36
N ALA A 219 11.98 -13.64 -5.43
CA ALA A 219 12.27 -14.12 -6.78
C ALA A 219 13.75 -14.54 -6.93
N PRO A 220 14.04 -15.60 -7.72
CA PRO A 220 15.41 -16.06 -7.94
C PRO A 220 16.28 -15.00 -8.63
N GLU A 221 17.58 -14.95 -8.28
CA GLU A 221 18.54 -13.97 -8.80
C GLU A 221 18.87 -14.23 -10.27
N THR A 222 18.09 -13.63 -11.18
CA THR A 222 18.32 -13.72 -12.63
C THR A 222 18.85 -12.42 -13.23
N LYS A 223 18.50 -11.26 -12.63
CA LYS A 223 18.93 -9.93 -13.06
C LYS A 223 18.95 -8.95 -11.87
N ASP A 224 19.80 -7.92 -11.92
CA ASP A 224 19.78 -6.87 -10.89
C ASP A 224 18.42 -6.14 -10.95
N PRO A 225 17.61 -6.16 -9.87
CA PRO A 225 16.30 -5.50 -9.84
C PRO A 225 16.40 -3.99 -10.04
N LYS A 226 17.57 -3.38 -9.85
CA LYS A 226 17.83 -1.99 -10.25
C LYS A 226 17.49 -1.76 -11.72
N ASP A 227 17.84 -2.69 -12.59
CA ASP A 227 17.67 -2.60 -14.04
C ASP A 227 16.55 -3.53 -14.56
N ASP A 228 15.79 -4.12 -13.64
CA ASP A 228 14.72 -5.06 -13.95
C ASP A 228 13.35 -4.61 -13.46
N LYS A 229 12.30 -5.16 -14.06
CA LYS A 229 10.94 -4.80 -13.71
C LYS A 229 10.66 -5.21 -12.26
N ILE A 230 10.16 -4.28 -11.45
CA ILE A 230 9.61 -4.61 -10.13
C ILE A 230 8.28 -5.34 -10.36
N VAL A 231 8.26 -6.64 -10.07
CA VAL A 231 7.15 -7.56 -10.40
C VAL A 231 6.10 -7.70 -9.29
N ASN A 232 6.35 -7.20 -8.09
CA ASN A 232 5.40 -7.29 -6.98
C ASN A 232 5.27 -5.95 -6.23
N CYS A 233 4.04 -5.47 -6.08
CA CYS A 233 3.71 -4.16 -5.51
C CYS A 233 3.30 -4.31 -4.04
N GLY A 234 4.27 -4.62 -3.17
CA GLY A 234 4.12 -4.36 -1.73
C GLY A 234 4.22 -2.86 -1.43
N THR A 235 4.19 -2.50 -0.15
CA THR A 235 4.52 -1.13 0.26
C THR A 235 6.02 -1.01 0.44
N LEU A 236 6.61 0.04 -0.15
CA LEU A 236 8.02 0.38 0.02
C LEU A 236 8.14 1.67 0.84
N VAL A 237 8.78 1.57 1.99
CA VAL A 237 9.10 2.71 2.87
C VAL A 237 10.54 3.14 2.60
N LEU A 238 10.72 4.36 2.12
CA LEU A 238 12.03 4.95 1.82
C LEU A 238 12.32 6.08 2.81
N THR A 239 13.47 6.02 3.47
CA THR A 239 13.97 7.14 4.28
C THR A 239 14.95 7.96 3.45
N TRP A 240 14.79 9.27 3.52
CA TRP A 240 15.56 10.22 2.72
C TRP A 240 16.46 11.08 3.60
N SER A 241 17.70 11.26 3.17
CA SER A 241 18.56 12.34 3.63
C SER A 241 18.58 13.42 2.55
N TYR A 242 18.26 14.65 2.92
CA TYR A 242 18.18 15.75 1.97
C TYR A 242 18.57 17.08 2.63
N ARG A 243 19.01 18.02 1.81
CA ARG A 243 19.18 19.42 2.23
C ARG A 243 17.85 20.13 2.12
N GLU A 244 17.60 21.10 2.99
CA GLU A 244 16.40 21.95 2.93
C GLU A 244 16.16 22.45 1.50
N ILE A 245 15.00 22.07 0.94
CA ILE A 245 14.65 22.33 -0.45
C ILE A 245 13.94 23.67 -0.52
N ARG A 246 14.60 24.67 -1.11
CA ARG A 246 14.03 26.01 -1.25
C ARG A 246 12.72 25.99 -2.04
N PRO A 247 11.78 26.93 -1.79
CA PRO A 247 10.48 26.98 -2.47
C PRO A 247 10.58 26.99 -4.00
N GLU A 248 11.63 27.60 -4.57
CA GLU A 248 11.82 27.76 -6.02
C GLU A 248 12.34 26.49 -6.71
N VAL A 249 12.91 25.55 -5.96
CA VAL A 249 13.51 24.32 -6.52
C VAL A 249 12.40 23.41 -6.99
N THR A 250 12.18 23.29 -8.29
CA THR A 250 11.07 22.46 -8.81
C THR A 250 11.44 20.99 -8.94
N ALA A 251 12.73 20.64 -8.95
CA ALA A 251 13.20 19.27 -9.08
C ALA A 251 14.52 19.07 -8.32
N VAL A 252 14.71 17.89 -7.73
CA VAL A 252 15.93 17.58 -6.97
C VAL A 252 16.87 16.60 -7.69
N SER A 253 18.16 16.84 -7.51
CA SER A 253 19.25 15.97 -7.94
C SER A 253 19.63 14.97 -6.84
N ARG A 254 20.37 13.92 -7.20
CA ARG A 254 20.91 12.95 -6.22
C ARG A 254 21.90 13.59 -5.23
N ALA A 255 22.52 14.71 -5.60
CA ALA A 255 23.41 15.43 -4.70
C ALA A 255 22.66 16.20 -3.60
N GLU A 256 21.37 16.47 -3.82
CA GLU A 256 20.52 17.23 -2.90
C GLU A 256 19.63 16.33 -2.04
N ALA A 257 19.30 15.14 -2.53
CA ALA A 257 18.50 14.14 -1.83
C ALA A 257 18.99 12.72 -2.15
N GLU A 258 19.02 11.85 -1.15
CA GLU A 258 19.49 10.46 -1.26
C GLU A 258 18.62 9.54 -0.41
N ILE A 259 18.35 8.33 -0.91
CA ILE A 259 17.73 7.26 -0.13
C ILE A 259 18.79 6.68 0.80
N VAL A 260 18.54 6.74 2.11
CA VAL A 260 19.47 6.28 3.16
C VAL A 260 18.96 5.08 3.95
N ASN A 261 17.71 4.67 3.75
CA ASN A 261 17.16 3.44 4.29
C ASN A 261 15.98 3.00 3.40
N ALA A 262 15.74 1.69 3.31
CA ALA A 262 14.61 1.13 2.59
C ALA A 262 14.03 -0.07 3.33
N ARG A 263 12.70 -0.13 3.44
CA ARG A 263 11.98 -1.27 4.02
C ARG A 263 10.81 -1.66 3.16
N PHE A 264 10.59 -2.96 3.05
CA PHE A 264 9.47 -3.51 2.29
C PHE A 264 8.48 -4.12 3.27
N LEU A 265 7.24 -3.68 3.16
CA LEU A 265 6.11 -4.22 3.89
C LEU A 265 5.32 -5.10 2.92
N PHE A 266 5.43 -6.41 3.12
CA PHE A 266 4.67 -7.42 2.40
C PHE A 266 3.52 -7.92 3.26
N GLY A 267 2.35 -8.10 2.63
CA GLY A 267 1.11 -8.45 3.32
C GLY A 267 0.10 -7.35 3.09
N GLY A 268 -0.87 -7.61 2.20
CA GLY A 268 -1.86 -6.66 1.69
C GLY A 268 -2.89 -6.18 2.72
N HIS A 269 -2.53 -6.08 3.99
CA HIS A 269 -3.37 -5.50 5.01
C HIS A 269 -2.64 -4.30 5.58
N MET A 270 -2.91 -3.10 5.05
CA MET A 270 -2.74 -1.90 5.86
C MET A 270 -3.48 -2.03 7.21
N GLU A 271 -4.46 -2.94 7.29
CA GLU A 271 -5.13 -3.34 8.51
C GLU A 271 -4.30 -4.19 9.49
N SER A 272 -3.23 -4.89 9.09
CA SER A 272 -2.40 -5.62 10.06
C SER A 272 -1.55 -4.67 10.91
N ALA A 273 -1.19 -3.50 10.36
CA ALA A 273 -0.63 -2.39 11.13
C ALA A 273 -1.61 -1.92 12.24
N LEU A 274 -2.93 -1.99 11.97
CA LEU A 274 -3.98 -1.65 12.95
C LEU A 274 -4.08 -2.67 14.08
N ALA A 275 -3.80 -3.95 13.80
CA ALA A 275 -3.77 -4.99 14.82
C ALA A 275 -2.55 -4.87 15.74
N ALA A 276 -1.43 -4.33 15.23
CA ALA A 276 -0.23 -4.08 16.01
C ALA A 276 -0.41 -2.92 17.01
N GLU A 277 -1.10 -1.85 16.61
CA GLU A 277 -1.37 -0.69 17.47
C GLU A 277 -2.23 -1.07 18.69
N ARG A 278 -3.23 -1.95 18.51
CA ARG A 278 -4.04 -2.48 19.62
C ARG A 278 -3.26 -3.36 20.60
N ARG A 279 -2.19 -4.03 20.16
CA ARG A 279 -1.32 -4.85 21.03
C ARG A 279 -0.31 -4.02 21.83
N CYS A 280 0.04 -2.83 21.36
CA CYS A 280 0.99 -1.96 22.07
C CYS A 280 0.37 -1.12 23.19
N THR A 281 -0.96 -1.16 23.37
CA THR A 281 -1.68 -0.50 24.48
C THR A 281 -1.82 -1.35 25.75
N GLU A 282 -1.35 -2.59 25.77
CA GLU A 282 -1.25 -3.37 27.01
C GLU A 282 0.13 -3.14 27.65
N LEU A 283 0.21 -2.14 28.52
CA LEU A 283 1.35 -1.97 29.41
C LEU A 283 1.44 -3.18 30.35
N PRO A 284 2.63 -3.79 30.54
CA PRO A 284 2.81 -4.87 31.50
C PRO A 284 2.94 -4.32 32.92
N GLY A 285 1.97 -4.66 33.76
CA GLY A 285 1.93 -4.36 35.20
C GLY A 285 0.47 -4.13 35.58
N GLU A 286 -0.22 -5.04 36.26
CA GLU A 286 0.17 -5.68 37.51
C GLU A 286 -0.23 -7.16 37.52
N ALA A 287 0.63 -7.99 38.10
CA ALA A 287 0.25 -9.31 38.54
C ALA A 287 -0.59 -9.16 39.82
N ASP A 288 -1.83 -9.67 39.82
CA ASP A 288 -2.32 -10.48 40.94
C ASP A 288 -3.52 -11.36 40.54
N ASP A 289 -3.34 -12.65 40.82
CA ASP A 289 -4.31 -13.70 41.10
C ASP A 289 -5.50 -14.00 40.18
N GLY A 290 -5.29 -15.04 39.35
CA GLY A 290 -6.03 -16.29 39.55
C GLY A 290 -7.45 -16.40 38.97
N ALA A 291 -7.56 -16.63 37.66
CA ALA A 291 -8.52 -17.57 37.07
C ALA A 291 -8.15 -17.82 35.61
N ALA A 292 -7.53 -18.97 35.37
CA ALA A 292 -7.40 -19.51 34.03
C ALA A 292 -8.72 -20.17 33.60
N ALA A 293 -9.01 -20.06 32.30
CA ALA A 293 -9.98 -20.80 31.51
C ALA A 293 -11.43 -20.27 31.48
N GLU A 294 -11.95 -20.29 30.25
CA GLU A 294 -13.35 -20.11 29.81
C GLU A 294 -13.86 -18.67 29.68
N VAL A 295 -13.71 -18.07 28.49
CA VAL A 295 -14.81 -17.43 27.73
C VAL A 295 -14.41 -17.39 26.24
N PHE A 296 -14.73 -18.44 25.52
CA PHE A 296 -14.81 -18.43 24.05
C PHE A 296 -16.08 -19.19 23.65
N GLU A 297 -17.22 -18.72 24.14
CA GLU A 297 -18.53 -19.11 23.64
C GLU A 297 -19.55 -18.05 24.08
N ASP A 298 -20.55 -17.85 23.22
CA ASP A 298 -21.81 -17.16 23.47
C ASP A 298 -21.96 -15.68 23.04
N ILE A 299 -21.98 -15.45 21.72
CA ILE A 299 -22.75 -14.35 21.10
C ILE A 299 -24.04 -14.94 20.52
N SER A 300 -24.84 -15.63 21.34
CA SER A 300 -26.20 -16.06 20.96
C SER A 300 -27.32 -15.37 21.77
N SER A 301 -27.01 -14.32 22.54
CA SER A 301 -27.98 -13.66 23.44
C SER A 301 -28.46 -12.25 23.01
N PHE A 302 -28.20 -11.79 21.78
CA PHE A 302 -28.65 -10.46 21.34
C PHE A 302 -30.08 -10.38 20.78
N LEU A 303 -30.89 -11.44 20.86
CA LEU A 303 -32.32 -11.38 20.55
C LEU A 303 -33.11 -12.18 21.59
N GLY A 304 -33.44 -11.51 22.71
CA GLY A 304 -34.52 -11.96 23.58
C GLY A 304 -35.87 -11.78 22.89
N GLU A 305 -36.59 -12.88 22.78
CA GLU A 305 -38.05 -13.01 22.73
C GLU A 305 -38.69 -12.13 23.83
N ASP A 306 -39.85 -11.48 23.73
CA ASP A 306 -41.17 -11.94 23.30
C ASP A 306 -42.10 -10.73 23.18
N VAL A 307 -42.92 -10.64 22.12
CA VAL A 307 -44.32 -10.19 22.26
C VAL A 307 -45.19 -11.02 21.32
N HIS A 308 -45.93 -11.95 21.91
CA HIS A 308 -47.10 -12.61 21.36
C HIS A 308 -48.22 -11.61 21.01
N ALA A 309 -48.77 -11.71 19.78
CA ALA A 309 -50.21 -11.55 19.53
C ALA A 309 -50.59 -12.33 18.26
N GLY A 310 -51.60 -13.20 18.38
CA GLY A 310 -51.94 -14.28 17.46
C GLY A 310 -52.66 -13.91 16.15
N PRO A 311 -53.22 -14.92 15.45
CA PRO A 311 -53.51 -14.86 14.03
C PRO A 311 -54.89 -14.28 13.73
N LEU A 312 -54.99 -13.48 12.67
CA LEU A 312 -56.25 -13.24 11.97
C LEU A 312 -56.09 -13.55 10.49
N ASP A 313 -56.55 -14.76 10.22
CA ASP A 313 -57.20 -15.24 9.01
C ASP A 313 -58.07 -14.17 8.31
N ARG A 314 -57.89 -14.04 6.98
CA ARG A 314 -58.92 -13.83 5.95
C ARG A 314 -58.28 -13.36 4.63
N THR A 315 -58.15 -14.30 3.69
CA THR A 315 -58.31 -14.00 2.26
C THR A 315 -59.80 -13.82 1.92
N PRO A 316 -60.12 -13.04 0.87
CA PRO A 316 -61.48 -12.88 0.37
C PRO A 316 -62.05 -14.16 -0.26
#